data_AF-A0A1G9GGT5-F1
#
_entry.id   AF-A0A1G9GGT5-F1
#
_cell.length_a   1.000
_cell.length_b   1.000
_cell.length_c   1.000
_cell.angle_alpha   90.00
_cell.angle_beta   90.00
_cell.angle_gamma   90.00
#
_symmetry.space_group_name_H-M   'P 1'
#
loop_
_entity.id
_entity.type
_entity.pdbx_description
1 polymer ?
#
loop_
_entity_poly.entity_id
_entity_poly.type
_entity_poly.pdbx_seq_one_letter_code
_entity_poly.pdbx_strand_id
1 'polypeptide(L)'
;MSSENRLRPARSRIDALDVIRGFALCGILVANVRPIAHANPDVVVAAGAGDDPLAWLGLLVDQRFFPIFSLLFGVGFSLMLESAEGRTSRPRVVLLRRLLALLALGLAHMFLLWRGDILTIYAVVGLVVLLPSTWLPRWSVAALAGVLLVVPLALSAGGVSLVPGLFLLGSALTRYGVIDRIEHSTRVPALLGLAFAVAAGPALWLQTGDSFTTWLAVAGLLIAGAYVCALLVLLRTRLRPALPAVFAPLGRMALTNYLSATVLVLLIAQLIDGPPETWDTLVVLAIAAGILTSQRIASGLWLRHHRHGPMEWLWRWATWGRRP
;
A
#
# COMPACT_ATOMS: atom_id res chain seq x y z
N MET A 1 15.43 4.98 -45.27
CA MET A 1 15.84 5.35 -43.89
C MET A 1 15.09 4.45 -42.92
N SER A 2 15.78 3.39 -42.48
CA SER A 2 15.24 2.39 -41.54
C SER A 2 15.15 3.00 -40.14
N SER A 3 13.94 3.10 -39.60
CA SER A 3 13.70 3.46 -38.21
C SER A 3 14.13 2.30 -37.33
N GLU A 4 15.31 2.42 -36.71
CA GLU A 4 15.76 1.54 -35.63
C GLU A 4 14.69 1.50 -34.53
N ASN A 5 13.98 0.37 -34.48
CA ASN A 5 13.13 0.00 -33.37
C ASN A 5 14.03 -0.28 -32.16
N ARG A 6 14.42 0.79 -31.44
CA ARG A 6 15.05 0.68 -30.13
C ARG A 6 14.02 0.09 -29.16
N LEU A 7 13.93 -1.25 -29.14
CA LEU A 7 13.31 -2.00 -28.06
C LEU A 7 14.02 -1.56 -26.77
N ARG A 8 13.35 -0.70 -25.99
CA ARG A 8 13.84 -0.34 -24.66
C ARG A 8 14.05 -1.66 -23.89
N PRO A 9 15.23 -1.89 -23.29
CA PRO A 9 15.46 -3.11 -22.52
C PRO A 9 14.35 -3.24 -21.46
N ALA A 10 13.84 -4.46 -21.29
CA ALA A 10 12.83 -4.74 -20.28
C ALA A 10 13.37 -4.27 -18.92
N ARG A 11 12.71 -3.26 -18.33
CA ARG A 11 13.12 -2.66 -17.05
C ARG A 11 13.28 -3.79 -16.03
N SER A 12 14.45 -3.88 -15.40
CA SER A 12 14.68 -4.82 -14.30
C SER A 12 13.66 -4.55 -13.20
N ARG A 13 13.22 -5.63 -12.54
CA ARG A 13 12.26 -5.52 -11.45
C ARG A 13 12.82 -4.61 -10.36
N ILE A 14 11.98 -3.69 -9.87
CA ILE A 14 12.39 -2.76 -8.81
C ILE A 14 12.19 -3.46 -7.47
N ASP A 15 13.25 -4.08 -6.96
CA ASP A 15 13.22 -4.81 -5.69
C ASP A 15 12.78 -3.93 -4.50
N ALA A 16 13.12 -2.64 -4.53
CA ALA A 16 12.71 -1.69 -3.52
C ALA A 16 11.19 -1.57 -3.41
N LEU A 17 10.45 -1.60 -4.54
CA LEU A 17 8.98 -1.53 -4.51
C LEU A 17 8.37 -2.76 -3.86
N ASP A 18 8.93 -3.95 -4.10
CA ASP A 18 8.45 -5.18 -3.48
C ASP A 18 8.75 -5.19 -1.97
N VAL A 19 9.90 -4.66 -1.53
CA VAL A 19 10.22 -4.49 -0.11
C VAL A 19 9.25 -3.53 0.57
N ILE A 20 9.03 -2.34 -0.01
CA ILE A 20 8.15 -1.33 0.59
C ILE A 20 6.70 -1.86 0.65
N ARG A 21 6.22 -2.57 -0.39
CA ARG A 21 4.91 -3.25 -0.35
C ARG A 21 4.83 -4.29 0.77
N GLY A 22 5.84 -5.13 0.91
CA GLY A 22 5.88 -6.15 1.96
C GLY A 22 5.87 -5.55 3.36
N PHE A 23 6.66 -4.50 3.58
CA PHE A 23 6.65 -3.75 4.83
C PHE A 23 5.29 -3.11 5.10
N ALA A 24 4.69 -2.46 4.09
CA ALA A 24 3.37 -1.85 4.23
C ALA A 24 2.30 -2.90 4.56
N LEU A 25 2.39 -4.09 3.99
CA LEU A 25 1.46 -5.18 4.27
C LEU A 25 1.55 -5.65 5.74
N CYS A 26 2.76 -5.73 6.31
CA CYS A 26 2.92 -6.07 7.73
C CYS A 26 2.16 -5.07 8.62
N GLY A 27 2.33 -3.78 8.37
CA GLY A 27 1.67 -2.73 9.13
C GLY A 27 0.16 -2.67 8.91
N ILE A 28 -0.31 -2.90 7.67
CA ILE A 28 -1.74 -3.02 7.36
C ILE A 28 -2.36 -4.17 8.16
N LEU A 29 -1.69 -5.33 8.26
CA LEU A 29 -2.24 -6.44 9.03
C LEU A 29 -2.40 -6.06 10.51
N VAL A 30 -1.35 -5.54 11.14
CA VAL A 30 -1.40 -5.15 12.57
C VAL A 30 -2.57 -4.18 12.82
N ALA A 31 -2.74 -3.17 11.97
CA ALA A 31 -3.83 -2.20 12.08
C ALA A 31 -5.23 -2.82 11.89
N ASN A 32 -5.34 -3.96 11.21
CA ASN A 32 -6.63 -4.54 10.80
C ASN A 32 -7.01 -5.82 11.54
N VAL A 33 -6.17 -6.37 12.42
CA VAL A 33 -6.53 -7.58 13.21
C VAL A 33 -7.83 -7.36 13.98
N ARG A 34 -7.94 -6.28 14.76
CA ARG A 34 -9.16 -5.97 15.55
C ARG A 34 -10.39 -5.69 14.65
N PRO A 35 -10.33 -4.74 13.68
CA PRO A 35 -11.47 -4.48 12.78
C PRO A 35 -11.98 -5.70 11.99
N ILE A 36 -11.07 -6.60 11.58
CA ILE A 36 -11.44 -7.82 10.85
C ILE A 36 -12.08 -8.82 11.81
N ALA A 37 -11.47 -9.07 12.98
CA ALA A 37 -11.98 -10.02 13.96
C ALA A 37 -13.38 -9.61 14.48
N HIS A 38 -13.64 -8.31 14.66
CA HIS A 38 -14.93 -7.78 15.09
C HIS A 38 -15.98 -7.75 13.96
N ALA A 39 -15.60 -8.02 12.71
CA ALA A 39 -16.44 -7.85 11.52
C ALA A 39 -17.08 -6.44 11.38
N ASN A 40 -16.51 -5.43 12.06
CA ASN A 40 -16.95 -4.05 12.01
C ASN A 40 -15.75 -3.14 11.64
N PRO A 41 -15.77 -2.50 10.46
CA PRO A 41 -14.67 -1.66 10.01
C PRO A 41 -14.50 -0.36 10.79
N ASP A 42 -15.52 0.08 11.53
CA ASP A 42 -15.52 1.37 12.25
C ASP A 42 -14.91 1.27 13.66
N VAL A 43 -14.52 0.06 14.09
CA VAL A 43 -13.86 -0.16 15.38
C VAL A 43 -12.41 0.32 15.28
N VAL A 44 -12.23 1.64 15.43
CA VAL A 44 -10.94 2.26 15.70
C VAL A 44 -10.81 2.31 17.22
N VAL A 45 -10.09 1.35 17.80
CA VAL A 45 -9.69 1.45 19.21
C VAL A 45 -8.72 2.62 19.29
N ALA A 46 -9.16 3.74 19.87
CA ALA A 46 -8.32 4.91 20.02
C ALA A 46 -7.03 4.53 20.77
N ALA A 47 -5.88 4.82 20.16
CA ALA A 47 -4.58 4.65 20.81
C ALA A 47 -4.60 5.40 22.16
N GLY A 48 -4.51 4.66 23.27
CA GLY A 48 -4.50 5.19 24.63
C GLY A 48 -5.83 5.09 25.40
N ALA A 49 -6.86 4.44 24.85
CA ALA A 49 -8.07 4.12 25.61
C ALA A 49 -7.89 2.79 26.36
N GLY A 50 -7.67 2.86 27.68
CA GLY A 50 -7.52 1.71 28.59
C GLY A 50 -6.11 1.55 29.18
N ASP A 51 -5.96 0.63 30.14
CA ASP A 51 -4.71 0.37 30.87
C ASP A 51 -3.64 -0.40 30.05
N ASP A 52 -3.73 -0.38 28.71
CA ASP A 52 -2.80 -1.11 27.83
C ASP A 52 -1.46 -0.36 27.69
N PRO A 53 -0.34 -0.91 28.23
CA PRO A 53 0.96 -0.26 28.20
C PRO A 53 1.55 -0.11 26.79
N LEU A 54 1.01 -0.84 25.80
CA LEU A 54 1.48 -0.84 24.42
C LEU A 54 0.58 -0.02 23.48
N ALA A 55 -0.46 0.64 24.00
CA ALA A 55 -1.43 1.39 23.20
C ALA A 55 -0.79 2.53 22.36
N TRP A 56 0.35 3.07 22.80
CA TRP A 56 1.11 4.08 22.06
C TRP A 56 1.61 3.58 20.69
N LEU A 57 1.72 2.26 20.48
CA LEU A 57 2.08 1.69 19.17
C LEU A 57 1.03 2.01 18.10
N GLY A 58 -0.23 2.24 18.48
CA GLY A 58 -1.28 2.69 17.56
C GLY A 58 -0.91 4.01 16.87
N LEU A 59 -0.16 4.90 17.53
CA LEU A 59 0.31 6.17 16.93
C LEU A 59 1.26 5.94 15.74
N LEU A 60 1.97 4.81 15.73
CA LEU A 60 2.93 4.43 14.69
C LEU A 60 2.33 3.49 13.65
N VAL A 61 1.20 2.86 13.95
CA VAL A 61 0.62 1.83 13.08
C VAL A 61 -0.64 2.31 12.38
N ASP A 62 -1.56 2.93 13.11
CA ASP A 62 -2.89 3.21 12.61
C ASP A 62 -2.88 4.31 11.56
N GLN A 63 -3.50 4.01 10.42
CA GLN A 63 -3.52 4.86 9.22
C GLN A 63 -2.14 5.23 8.63
N ARG A 64 -1.03 4.62 9.07
CA ARG A 64 0.32 4.95 8.58
C ARG A 64 0.72 4.18 7.33
N PHE A 65 0.10 3.03 7.08
CA PHE A 65 0.51 2.11 6.02
C PHE A 65 -0.35 2.13 4.76
N PHE A 66 -1.64 2.48 4.86
CA PHE A 66 -2.50 2.65 3.68
C PHE A 66 -1.96 3.72 2.71
N PRO A 67 -1.33 4.84 3.16
CA PRO A 67 -0.84 5.84 2.22
C PRO A 67 0.33 5.32 1.38
N ILE A 68 1.18 4.49 1.98
CA ILE A 68 2.29 3.82 1.30
C ILE A 68 1.72 2.93 0.19
N PHE A 69 0.76 2.07 0.52
CA PHE A 69 0.17 1.17 -0.46
C PHE A 69 -0.57 1.95 -1.56
N SER A 70 -1.26 3.04 -1.21
CA SER A 70 -1.96 3.89 -2.16
C SER A 70 -1.01 4.54 -3.16
N LEU A 71 0.08 5.13 -2.67
CA LEU A 71 1.13 5.69 -3.50
C LEU A 71 1.72 4.64 -4.45
N LEU A 72 2.04 3.45 -3.91
CA LEU A 72 2.62 2.35 -4.68
C LEU A 72 1.66 1.74 -5.72
N PHE A 73 0.35 1.85 -5.49
CA PHE A 73 -0.65 1.49 -6.50
C PHE A 73 -0.60 2.46 -7.68
N GLY A 74 -0.52 3.77 -7.42
CA GLY A 74 -0.32 4.81 -8.44
C GLY A 74 0.97 4.59 -9.24
N VAL A 75 2.10 4.35 -8.56
CA VAL A 75 3.39 4.01 -9.20
C VAL A 75 3.24 2.76 -10.08
N GLY A 76 2.66 1.69 -9.54
CA GLY A 76 2.46 0.44 -10.27
C GLY A 76 1.54 0.59 -11.48
N PHE A 77 0.52 1.44 -11.39
CA PHE A 77 -0.38 1.75 -12.50
C PHE A 77 0.35 2.46 -13.65
N SER A 78 1.16 3.47 -13.35
CA SER A 78 1.93 4.19 -14.37
C SER A 78 3.02 3.34 -15.01
N LEU A 79 3.74 2.52 -14.22
CA LEU A 79 4.69 1.56 -14.78
C LEU A 79 4.01 0.52 -15.69
N MET A 80 2.77 0.14 -15.36
CA MET A 80 1.98 -0.76 -16.19
C MET A 80 1.52 -0.09 -17.50
N LEU A 81 1.15 1.20 -17.45
CA LEU A 81 0.83 1.98 -18.65
C LEU A 81 2.03 2.02 -19.61
N GLU A 82 3.21 2.38 -19.11
CA GLU A 82 4.45 2.41 -19.90
C GLU A 82 4.77 1.03 -20.51
N SER A 83 4.56 -0.04 -19.74
CA SER A 83 4.75 -1.42 -20.22
C SER A 83 3.74 -1.82 -21.29
N ALA A 84 2.49 -1.40 -21.17
CA ALA A 84 1.41 -1.72 -22.11
C ALA A 84 1.54 -0.93 -23.42
N GLU A 85 2.03 0.32 -23.36
CA GLU A 85 2.32 1.16 -24.54
C GLU A 85 3.38 0.51 -25.44
N GLY A 86 4.37 -0.16 -24.84
CA GLY A 86 5.39 -0.89 -25.60
C GLY A 86 4.95 -2.25 -26.15
N ARG A 87 3.77 -2.76 -25.78
CA ARG A 87 3.33 -4.14 -26.09
C ARG A 87 2.03 -4.23 -26.87
N THR A 88 1.18 -3.20 -26.83
CA THR A 88 -0.19 -3.27 -27.35
C THR A 88 -0.60 -1.95 -27.99
N SER A 89 -1.49 -2.00 -28.98
CA SER A 89 -2.08 -0.81 -29.61
C SER A 89 -3.12 -0.10 -28.72
N ARG A 90 -3.63 -0.76 -27.66
CA ARG A 90 -4.69 -0.25 -26.78
C ARG A 90 -4.31 -0.40 -25.30
N PRO A 91 -3.28 0.32 -24.80
CA PRO A 91 -2.76 0.16 -23.44
C PRO A 91 -3.79 0.47 -22.35
N ARG A 92 -4.68 1.45 -22.60
CA ARG A 92 -5.74 1.84 -21.66
C ARG A 92 -6.79 0.73 -21.42
N VAL A 93 -7.01 -0.14 -22.40
CA VAL A 93 -7.92 -1.29 -22.26
C VAL A 93 -7.32 -2.33 -21.31
N VAL A 94 -5.99 -2.51 -21.33
CA VAL A 94 -5.28 -3.39 -20.37
C VAL A 94 -5.45 -2.87 -18.95
N LEU A 95 -5.32 -1.56 -18.75
CA LEU A 95 -5.52 -0.91 -17.45
C LEU A 95 -6.98 -1.00 -16.97
N LEU A 96 -7.94 -0.80 -17.88
CA LEU A 96 -9.36 -0.97 -17.59
C LEU A 96 -9.65 -2.41 -17.12
N ARG A 97 -9.20 -3.44 -17.86
CA ARG A 97 -9.37 -4.85 -17.47
C ARG A 97 -8.73 -5.15 -16.12
N ARG A 98 -7.53 -4.63 -15.86
CA ARG A 98 -6.84 -4.77 -14.58
C ARG A 98 -7.68 -4.22 -13.41
N LEU A 99 -8.28 -3.06 -13.61
CA LEU A 99 -9.11 -2.40 -12.60
C LEU A 99 -10.46 -3.11 -12.42
N LEU A 100 -11.10 -3.56 -13.51
CA LEU A 100 -12.35 -4.32 -13.43
C LEU A 100 -12.14 -5.69 -12.77
N ALA A 101 -11.02 -6.37 -13.05
CA ALA A 101 -10.66 -7.62 -12.38
C ALA A 101 -10.40 -7.38 -10.88
N LEU A 102 -9.73 -6.28 -10.54
CA LEU A 102 -9.53 -5.89 -9.14
C LEU A 102 -10.85 -5.55 -8.45
N LEU A 103 -11.77 -4.86 -9.14
CA LEU A 103 -13.10 -4.55 -8.63
C LEU A 103 -13.90 -5.83 -8.37
N ALA A 104 -13.88 -6.79 -9.30
CA ALA A 104 -14.56 -8.06 -9.11
C ALA A 104 -14.01 -8.84 -7.90
N LEU A 105 -12.68 -8.87 -7.74
CA LEU A 105 -12.04 -9.48 -6.57
C LEU A 105 -12.38 -8.75 -5.27
N GLY A 106 -12.37 -7.42 -5.29
CA GLY A 106 -12.75 -6.59 -4.14
C GLY A 106 -14.20 -6.79 -3.73
N LEU A 107 -15.13 -6.77 -4.68
CA LEU A 107 -16.55 -7.04 -4.41
C LEU A 107 -16.75 -8.45 -3.85
N ALA A 108 -16.09 -9.47 -4.42
CA ALA A 108 -16.15 -10.82 -3.87
C ALA A 108 -15.63 -10.86 -2.43
N HIS A 109 -14.49 -10.21 -2.14
CA HIS A 109 -13.95 -10.11 -0.78
C HIS A 109 -14.88 -9.34 0.17
N MET A 110 -15.46 -8.23 -0.29
CA MET A 110 -16.38 -7.40 0.48
C MET A 110 -17.66 -8.14 0.88
N PHE A 111 -18.24 -8.90 -0.04
CA PHE A 111 -19.49 -9.64 0.20
C PHE A 111 -19.28 -10.98 0.90
N LEU A 112 -18.16 -11.67 0.65
CA LEU A 112 -17.91 -13.01 1.19
C LEU A 112 -17.11 -13.03 2.50
N LEU A 113 -16.25 -12.03 2.72
CA LEU A 113 -15.28 -12.07 3.82
C LEU A 113 -15.40 -10.87 4.77
N TRP A 114 -15.22 -9.63 4.28
CA TRP A 114 -15.15 -8.47 5.17
C TRP A 114 -15.55 -7.15 4.49
N ARG A 115 -16.44 -6.38 5.13
CA ARG A 115 -17.05 -5.17 4.54
C ARG A 115 -16.10 -3.98 4.34
N GLY A 116 -14.98 -3.89 5.07
CA GLY A 116 -14.06 -2.76 4.99
C GLY A 116 -13.06 -2.78 3.83
N ASP A 117 -13.36 -3.51 2.75
CA ASP A 117 -12.39 -3.84 1.71
C ASP A 117 -11.78 -2.62 0.99
N ILE A 118 -10.45 -2.52 1.05
CA ILE A 118 -9.69 -1.47 0.36
C ILE A 118 -9.55 -1.74 -1.15
N LEU A 119 -9.69 -2.99 -1.62
CA LEU A 119 -9.50 -3.33 -3.04
C LEU A 119 -10.59 -2.70 -3.90
N THR A 120 -11.83 -2.71 -3.42
CA THR A 120 -12.99 -2.10 -4.06
C THR A 120 -12.79 -0.60 -4.20
N ILE A 121 -12.37 0.06 -3.11
CA ILE A 121 -12.03 1.49 -3.09
C ILE A 121 -10.93 1.80 -4.11
N TYR A 122 -9.83 1.04 -4.10
CA TYR A 122 -8.72 1.22 -5.04
C TYR A 122 -9.12 0.97 -6.49
N ALA A 123 -10.00 0.01 -6.75
CA ALA A 123 -10.48 -0.24 -8.10
C ALA A 123 -11.37 0.91 -8.60
N VAL A 124 -12.29 1.41 -7.78
CA VAL A 124 -13.18 2.54 -8.12
C VAL A 124 -12.37 3.82 -8.32
N VAL A 125 -11.51 4.18 -7.37
CA VAL A 125 -10.63 5.36 -7.50
C VAL A 125 -9.70 5.19 -8.71
N GLY A 126 -9.21 3.97 -8.96
CA GLY A 126 -8.43 3.67 -10.14
C GLY A 126 -9.19 3.93 -11.45
N LEU A 127 -10.47 3.55 -11.52
CA LEU A 127 -11.33 3.74 -12.70
C LEU A 127 -11.70 5.21 -12.90
N VAL A 128 -12.05 5.91 -11.83
CA VAL A 128 -12.58 7.29 -11.89
C VAL A 128 -11.48 8.34 -11.93
N VAL A 129 -10.30 8.05 -11.37
CA VAL A 129 -9.23 9.04 -11.20
C VAL A 129 -7.99 8.65 -12.00
N LEU A 130 -7.41 7.47 -11.75
CA LEU A 130 -6.15 7.09 -12.41
C LEU A 130 -6.31 6.87 -13.91
N LEU A 131 -7.38 6.19 -14.34
CA LEU A 131 -7.59 5.90 -15.76
C LEU A 131 -7.80 7.21 -16.55
N PRO A 132 -8.70 8.13 -16.15
CA PRO A 132 -8.79 9.50 -16.69
C PRO A 132 -7.48 10.29 -16.68
N SER A 133 -6.64 10.11 -15.65
CA SER A 133 -5.35 10.79 -15.60
C SER A 133 -4.40 10.42 -16.74
N THR A 134 -4.61 9.29 -17.44
CA THR A 134 -3.76 8.84 -18.57
C THR A 134 -3.89 9.69 -19.83
N TRP A 135 -4.91 10.55 -19.90
CA TRP A 135 -5.08 11.53 -20.99
C TRP A 135 -4.57 12.93 -20.61
N LEU A 136 -4.25 13.16 -19.34
CA LEU A 136 -3.77 14.44 -18.84
C LEU A 136 -2.23 14.56 -18.96
N PRO A 137 -1.71 15.77 -19.20
CA PRO A 137 -0.27 16.01 -19.15
C PRO A 137 0.25 15.88 -17.71
N ARG A 138 1.54 15.55 -17.57
CA ARG A 138 2.17 15.25 -16.27
C ARG A 138 2.03 16.35 -15.21
N TRP A 139 2.01 17.62 -15.62
CA TRP A 139 1.86 18.75 -14.70
C TRP A 139 0.43 18.83 -14.13
N SER A 140 -0.59 18.56 -14.95
CA SER A 140 -1.99 18.54 -14.49
C SER A 140 -2.23 17.39 -13.52
N VAL A 141 -1.60 16.24 -13.76
CA VAL A 141 -1.64 15.11 -12.82
C VAL A 141 -0.99 15.47 -11.49
N ALA A 142 0.15 16.17 -11.50
CA ALA A 142 0.81 16.63 -10.28
C ALA A 142 -0.01 17.71 -9.54
N ALA A 143 -0.59 18.67 -10.27
CA ALA A 143 -1.47 19.69 -9.69
C ALA A 143 -2.71 19.06 -9.05
N LEU A 144 -3.36 18.14 -9.76
CA LEU A 144 -4.54 17.43 -9.24
C LEU A 144 -4.19 16.53 -8.05
N ALA A 145 -3.01 15.90 -8.05
CA ALA A 145 -2.51 15.18 -6.88
C ALA A 145 -2.39 16.10 -5.66
N GLY A 146 -1.81 17.30 -5.83
CA GLY A 146 -1.71 18.31 -4.77
C GLY A 146 -3.08 18.74 -4.25
N VAL A 147 -4.01 19.08 -5.14
CA VAL A 147 -5.39 19.48 -4.78
C VAL A 147 -6.11 18.37 -4.03
N LEU A 148 -6.08 17.13 -4.53
CA LEU A 148 -6.75 15.98 -3.92
C LEU A 148 -6.06 15.45 -2.64
N LEU A 149 -4.90 15.98 -2.28
CA LEU A 149 -4.28 15.77 -0.98
C LEU A 149 -4.60 16.91 -0.01
N VAL A 150 -4.52 18.16 -0.45
CA VAL A 150 -4.67 19.34 0.41
C VAL A 150 -6.13 19.61 0.76
N VAL A 151 -7.06 19.50 -0.21
CA VAL A 151 -8.47 19.81 0.02
C VAL A 151 -9.10 18.91 1.08
N PRO A 152 -8.94 17.57 1.06
CA PRO A 152 -9.48 16.72 2.13
C PRO A 152 -8.90 17.10 3.50
N LEU A 153 -7.59 17.31 3.61
CA LEU A 153 -6.95 17.70 4.86
C LEU A 153 -7.47 19.04 5.39
N ALA A 154 -7.66 20.03 4.51
CA ALA A 154 -8.21 21.34 4.88
C ALA A 154 -9.66 21.27 5.34
N LEU A 155 -10.42 20.28 4.88
CA LEU A 155 -11.80 20.00 5.29
C LEU A 155 -11.87 19.00 6.45
N SER A 156 -10.74 18.73 7.13
CA SER A 156 -10.66 17.76 8.22
C SER A 156 -11.08 16.33 7.83
N ALA A 157 -11.05 16.03 6.53
CA ALA A 157 -11.31 14.70 5.97
C ALA A 157 -9.98 13.92 5.85
N GLY A 158 -9.96 12.71 6.38
CA GLY A 158 -8.80 11.81 6.39
C GLY A 158 -9.06 10.45 5.77
N GLY A 159 -8.09 9.54 5.93
CA GLY A 159 -8.23 8.15 5.50
C GLY A 159 -8.45 8.01 4.00
N VAL A 160 -9.56 7.37 3.62
CA VAL A 160 -9.88 6.99 2.23
C VAL A 160 -10.00 8.20 1.29
N SER A 161 -10.36 9.39 1.79
CA SER A 161 -10.44 10.61 0.99
C SER A 161 -9.10 11.03 0.37
N LEU A 162 -7.97 10.59 0.93
CA LEU A 162 -6.62 10.88 0.44
C LEU A 162 -6.17 9.93 -0.69
N VAL A 163 -6.87 8.81 -0.88
CA VAL A 163 -6.50 7.78 -1.86
C VAL A 163 -6.38 8.33 -3.28
N PRO A 164 -7.33 9.15 -3.81
CA PRO A 164 -7.20 9.77 -5.12
C PRO A 164 -5.92 10.60 -5.29
N GLY A 165 -5.62 11.44 -4.29
CA GLY A 165 -4.44 12.29 -4.29
C GLY A 165 -3.13 11.49 -4.27
N LEU A 166 -3.06 10.46 -3.42
CA LEU A 166 -1.91 9.55 -3.33
C LEU A 166 -1.70 8.72 -4.59
N PHE A 167 -2.77 8.24 -5.20
CA PHE A 167 -2.72 7.53 -6.48
C PHE A 167 -2.13 8.41 -7.58
N LEU A 168 -2.63 9.64 -7.71
CA LEU A 168 -2.11 10.60 -8.68
C LEU A 168 -0.69 11.04 -8.36
N LEU A 169 -0.33 11.18 -7.08
CA LEU A 169 1.04 11.49 -6.66
C LEU A 169 1.98 10.37 -7.11
N GLY A 170 1.63 9.11 -6.87
CA GLY A 170 2.41 7.96 -7.34
C GLY A 170 2.57 7.94 -8.86
N SER A 171 1.48 8.20 -9.59
CA SER A 171 1.48 8.34 -11.06
C SER A 171 2.37 9.50 -11.53
N ALA A 172 2.30 10.66 -10.88
CA ALA A 172 3.13 11.83 -11.18
C ALA A 172 4.61 11.52 -10.96
N LEU A 173 4.99 10.95 -9.80
CA LEU A 173 6.37 10.60 -9.49
C LEU A 173 6.98 9.68 -10.55
N THR A 174 6.21 8.71 -11.05
CA THR A 174 6.64 7.86 -12.17
C THR A 174 6.81 8.66 -13.46
N ARG A 175 5.82 9.48 -13.86
CA ARG A 175 5.88 10.28 -15.10
C ARG A 175 7.01 11.33 -15.12
N TYR A 176 7.44 11.80 -13.95
CA TYR A 176 8.59 12.69 -13.81
C TYR A 176 9.93 11.95 -13.70
N GLY A 177 9.95 10.62 -13.69
CA GLY A 177 11.15 9.79 -13.54
C GLY A 177 11.78 9.90 -12.15
N VAL A 178 11.00 10.28 -11.13
CA VAL A 178 11.49 10.42 -9.75
C VAL A 178 11.84 9.06 -9.17
N ILE A 179 11.06 8.01 -9.49
CA ILE A 179 11.29 6.64 -9.00
C ILE A 179 12.68 6.15 -9.41
N ASP A 180 13.06 6.32 -10.69
CA ASP A 180 14.40 5.92 -11.16
C ASP A 180 15.51 6.73 -10.48
N ARG A 181 15.30 8.04 -10.24
CA ARG A 181 16.30 8.90 -9.57
C ARG A 181 16.49 8.52 -8.10
N ILE A 182 15.41 8.16 -7.40
CA ILE A 182 15.44 7.73 -6.00
C ILE A 182 16.16 6.38 -5.83
N GLU A 183 16.13 5.52 -6.85
CA GLU A 183 16.93 4.29 -6.87
C GLU A 183 18.43 4.54 -7.01
N HIS A 184 18.87 5.71 -7.46
CA HIS A 184 20.29 6.06 -7.61
C HIS A 184 20.82 7.00 -6.52
N SER A 185 19.97 7.79 -5.83
CA SER A 185 20.38 8.71 -4.76
C SER A 185 20.01 8.26 -3.34
N THR A 186 20.97 8.28 -2.39
CA THR A 186 20.71 8.11 -0.94
C THR A 186 20.34 9.42 -0.25
N ARG A 187 20.88 10.54 -0.75
CA ARG A 187 20.76 11.86 -0.09
C ARG A 187 19.33 12.38 -0.13
N VAL A 188 18.66 12.24 -1.27
CA VAL A 188 17.30 12.76 -1.44
C VAL A 188 16.31 12.03 -0.50
N PRO A 189 16.26 10.68 -0.45
CA PRO A 189 15.45 9.99 0.55
C PRO A 189 15.82 10.33 1.99
N ALA A 190 17.11 10.48 2.32
CA ALA A 190 17.53 10.83 3.67
C ALA A 190 17.00 12.21 4.11
N LEU A 191 17.15 13.23 3.26
CA LEU A 191 16.68 14.59 3.56
C LEU A 191 15.15 14.67 3.64
N LEU A 192 14.45 14.04 2.70
CA LEU A 192 12.98 13.98 2.72
C LEU A 192 12.48 13.20 3.95
N GLY A 193 13.12 12.08 4.28
CA GLY A 193 12.79 11.28 5.45
C GLY A 193 12.98 12.05 6.75
N LEU A 194 14.06 12.82 6.87
CA LEU A 194 14.29 13.71 8.00
C LEU A 194 13.21 14.80 8.07
N ALA A 195 12.89 15.46 6.96
CA ALA A 195 11.85 16.48 6.92
C ALA A 195 10.48 15.92 7.34
N PHE A 196 10.11 14.74 6.84
CA PHE A 196 8.90 14.04 7.25
C PHE A 196 8.89 13.67 8.73
N ALA A 197 10.00 13.14 9.26
CA ALA A 197 10.11 12.76 10.66
C ALA A 197 10.02 13.97 11.60
N VAL A 198 10.69 15.08 11.25
CA VAL A 198 10.64 16.33 12.02
C VAL A 198 9.22 16.90 12.00
N ALA A 199 8.55 16.92 10.85
CA ALA A 199 7.17 17.39 10.75
C ALA A 199 6.16 16.47 11.47
N ALA A 200 6.45 15.17 11.56
CA ALA A 200 5.57 14.21 12.24
C ALA A 200 5.49 14.44 13.76
N GLY A 201 6.54 14.98 14.40
CA GLY A 201 6.57 15.24 15.84
C GLY A 201 5.43 16.18 16.30
N PRO A 202 5.34 17.41 15.76
CA PRO A 202 4.24 18.31 16.06
C PRO A 202 2.87 17.73 15.68
N ALA A 203 2.77 17.03 14.54
CA ALA A 203 1.51 16.43 14.10
C ALA A 203 1.01 15.35 15.06
N LEU A 204 1.91 14.52 15.60
CA LEU A 204 1.60 13.50 16.61
C LEU A 204 1.15 14.14 17.93
N TRP A 205 1.79 15.23 18.34
CA TRP A 205 1.40 15.95 19.55
C TRP A 205 0.03 16.63 19.40
N LEU A 206 -0.26 17.22 18.24
CA LEU A 206 -1.55 17.84 17.96
C LEU A 206 -2.67 16.81 17.76
N GLN A 207 -2.33 15.58 17.36
CA GLN A 207 -3.27 14.48 17.25
C GLN A 207 -3.87 14.09 18.61
N THR A 208 -3.15 14.25 19.72
CA THR A 208 -3.67 13.88 21.05
C THR A 208 -4.64 14.91 21.63
N GLY A 209 -4.89 16.03 20.94
CA GLY A 209 -5.83 17.08 21.36
C GLY A 209 -7.18 17.03 20.62
N ASP A 210 -7.93 18.13 20.69
CA ASP A 210 -9.32 18.25 20.21
C ASP A 210 -9.49 18.07 18.68
N SER A 211 -8.40 18.12 17.91
CA SER A 211 -8.40 18.00 16.45
C SER A 211 -7.90 16.64 15.95
N PHE A 212 -8.21 15.57 16.70
CA PHE A 212 -7.74 14.20 16.45
C PHE A 212 -7.86 13.75 14.98
N THR A 213 -9.03 13.91 14.35
CA THR A 213 -9.28 13.40 12.99
C THR A 213 -8.37 14.03 11.93
N THR A 214 -8.17 15.34 12.01
CA THR A 214 -7.34 16.11 11.07
C THR A 214 -5.87 15.74 11.22
N TRP A 215 -5.39 15.76 12.46
CA TRP A 215 -3.99 15.48 12.75
C TRP A 215 -3.63 14.01 12.63
N LEU A 216 -4.58 13.09 12.84
CA LEU A 216 -4.43 11.67 12.50
C LEU A 216 -4.07 11.50 11.03
N ALA A 217 -4.77 12.19 10.13
CA ALA A 217 -4.50 12.11 8.68
C ALA A 217 -3.14 12.73 8.32
N VAL A 218 -2.82 13.91 8.86
CA VAL A 218 -1.55 14.60 8.63
C VAL A 218 -0.36 13.79 9.14
N ALA A 219 -0.39 13.35 10.41
CA ALA A 219 0.62 12.47 10.98
C ALA A 219 0.73 11.16 10.18
N GLY A 220 -0.39 10.66 9.66
CA GLY A 220 -0.46 9.48 8.80
C GLY A 220 0.41 9.60 7.57
N LEU A 221 0.22 10.69 6.81
CA LEU A 221 0.99 10.98 5.61
C LEU A 221 2.48 11.22 5.91
N LEU A 222 2.79 11.96 6.97
CA LEU A 222 4.16 12.28 7.34
C LEU A 222 4.94 11.03 7.77
N ILE A 223 4.36 10.20 8.63
CA ILE A 223 4.98 8.95 9.08
C ILE A 223 5.12 7.96 7.92
N ALA A 224 4.10 7.85 7.05
CA ALA A 224 4.18 7.04 5.83
C ALA A 224 5.37 7.47 4.94
N GLY A 225 5.53 8.78 4.73
CA GLY A 225 6.64 9.35 3.99
C GLY A 225 8.00 9.06 4.65
N ALA A 226 8.09 9.21 5.97
CA ALA A 226 9.28 8.89 6.74
C ALA A 226 9.65 7.40 6.63
N TYR A 227 8.68 6.48 6.72
CA TYR A 227 8.91 5.04 6.56
C TYR A 227 9.41 4.66 5.17
N VAL A 228 8.80 5.19 4.11
CA VAL A 228 9.27 4.94 2.73
C VAL A 228 10.70 5.45 2.56
N CYS A 229 10.98 6.67 3.01
CA CYS A 229 12.31 7.26 2.92
C CYS A 229 13.36 6.48 3.74
N ALA A 230 13.02 6.08 4.95
CA ALA A 230 13.88 5.28 5.80
C ALA A 230 14.22 3.94 5.14
N LEU A 231 13.23 3.21 4.61
CA LEU A 231 13.47 1.95 3.90
C LEU A 231 14.38 2.12 2.68
N LEU A 232 14.18 3.19 1.90
CA LEU A 232 15.02 3.49 0.75
C LEU A 232 16.49 3.76 1.15
N VAL A 233 16.72 4.41 2.29
CA VAL A 233 18.07 4.59 2.85
C VAL A 233 18.62 3.27 3.38
N LEU A 234 17.84 2.52 4.16
CA LEU A 234 18.28 1.26 4.78
C LEU A 234 18.64 0.20 3.73
N LEU A 235 17.96 0.17 2.58
CA LEU A 235 18.30 -0.68 1.43
C LEU A 235 19.69 -0.41 0.83
N ARG A 236 20.35 0.67 1.24
CA ARG A 236 21.71 1.04 0.83
C ARG A 236 22.75 0.87 1.95
N THR A 237 22.34 0.36 3.10
CA THR A 237 23.22 0.07 4.23
C THR A 237 23.58 -1.41 4.28
N ARG A 238 24.25 -1.84 5.36
CA ARG A 238 24.55 -3.25 5.65
C ARG A 238 23.30 -4.13 5.78
N LEU A 239 22.11 -3.54 5.93
CA LEU A 239 20.82 -4.24 6.02
C LEU A 239 20.23 -4.63 4.66
N ARG A 240 20.86 -4.22 3.54
CA ARG A 240 20.42 -4.56 2.18
C ARG A 240 20.10 -6.03 1.94
N PRO A 241 20.87 -7.04 2.40
CA PRO A 241 20.50 -8.44 2.17
C PRO A 241 19.32 -8.90 3.04
N ALA A 242 19.17 -8.35 4.24
CA ALA A 242 18.12 -8.76 5.18
C ALA A 242 16.73 -8.25 4.77
N LEU A 243 16.62 -6.99 4.32
CA LEU A 243 15.33 -6.37 4.03
C LEU A 243 14.55 -7.09 2.92
N PRO A 244 15.11 -7.38 1.72
CA PRO A 244 14.43 -8.16 0.70
C PRO A 244 14.16 -9.59 1.14
N ALA A 245 15.07 -10.22 1.90
CA ALA A 245 14.84 -11.59 2.40
C ALA A 245 13.60 -11.68 3.30
N VAL A 246 13.30 -10.62 4.05
CA VAL A 246 12.13 -10.52 4.93
C VAL A 246 10.88 -10.09 4.17
N PHE A 247 10.94 -8.94 3.49
CA PHE A 247 9.74 -8.26 2.99
C PHE A 247 9.40 -8.57 1.54
N ALA A 248 10.39 -8.87 0.69
CA ALA A 248 10.11 -9.06 -0.74
C ALA A 248 9.17 -10.24 -1.02
N PRO A 249 9.26 -11.42 -0.35
CA PRO A 249 8.29 -12.50 -0.55
C PRO A 249 6.86 -12.04 -0.28
N LEU A 250 6.65 -11.29 0.81
CA LEU A 250 5.35 -10.76 1.19
C LEU A 250 4.82 -9.77 0.15
N GLY A 251 5.65 -8.82 -0.30
CA GLY A 251 5.26 -7.80 -1.26
C GLY A 251 5.09 -8.32 -2.69
N ARG A 252 5.82 -9.38 -3.08
CA ARG A 252 5.65 -10.05 -4.38
C ARG A 252 4.31 -10.78 -4.50
N MET A 253 3.72 -11.15 -3.36
CA MET A 253 2.45 -11.84 -3.24
C MET A 253 1.44 -10.99 -2.44
N ALA A 254 1.50 -9.65 -2.59
CA ALA A 254 0.73 -8.73 -1.77
C ALA A 254 -0.79 -8.95 -1.83
N LEU A 255 -1.36 -9.28 -2.99
CA LEU A 255 -2.80 -9.54 -3.15
C LEU A 255 -3.17 -10.88 -2.50
N THR A 256 -2.37 -11.92 -2.75
CA THR A 256 -2.57 -13.24 -2.11
C THR A 256 -2.48 -13.12 -0.59
N ASN A 257 -1.48 -12.40 -0.07
CA ASN A 257 -1.26 -12.25 1.35
C ASN A 257 -2.32 -11.34 2.00
N TYR A 258 -2.80 -10.30 1.31
CA TYR A 258 -3.91 -9.48 1.81
C TYR A 258 -5.19 -10.30 1.98
N LEU A 259 -5.58 -11.05 0.94
CA LEU A 259 -6.80 -11.86 0.96
C LEU A 259 -6.70 -12.99 1.99
N SER A 260 -5.59 -13.73 2.00
CA SER A 260 -5.38 -14.80 2.99
C SER A 260 -5.26 -14.27 4.42
N ALA A 261 -4.70 -13.08 4.63
CA ALA A 261 -4.64 -12.49 5.97
C ALA A 261 -6.04 -12.23 6.54
N THR A 262 -6.98 -11.76 5.72
CA THR A 262 -8.38 -11.58 6.16
C THR A 262 -8.98 -12.91 6.64
N VAL A 263 -8.82 -13.97 5.84
CA VAL A 263 -9.31 -15.32 6.19
C VAL A 263 -8.65 -15.83 7.48
N LEU A 264 -7.32 -15.69 7.60
CA LEU A 264 -6.58 -16.16 8.76
C LEU A 264 -6.98 -15.42 10.05
N VAL A 265 -7.18 -14.11 10.00
CA VAL A 265 -7.67 -13.34 11.15
C VAL A 265 -9.07 -13.82 11.55
N LEU A 266 -9.99 -13.98 10.58
CA LEU A 266 -11.34 -14.47 10.87
C LEU A 266 -11.33 -15.87 11.50
N LEU A 267 -10.46 -16.77 11.03
CA LEU A 267 -10.31 -18.11 11.59
C LEU A 267 -9.72 -18.08 13.00
N ILE A 268 -8.67 -17.30 13.23
CA ILE A 268 -8.04 -17.18 14.56
C ILE A 268 -9.01 -16.53 15.56
N ALA A 269 -9.84 -15.59 15.12
CA ALA A 269 -10.85 -14.97 15.97
C ALA A 269 -11.89 -15.96 16.51
N GLN A 270 -12.13 -17.09 15.82
CA GLN A 270 -12.99 -18.16 16.34
C GLN A 270 -12.34 -19.00 17.44
N LEU A 271 -11.01 -18.89 17.61
CA LEU A 271 -10.22 -19.70 18.55
C LEU A 271 -9.87 -18.94 19.84
N ILE A 272 -10.07 -17.63 19.86
CA ILE A 272 -9.74 -16.78 21.00
C ILE A 272 -11.04 -16.42 21.71
N ASP A 273 -11.10 -16.73 23.00
CA ASP A 273 -12.23 -16.35 23.84
C ASP A 273 -12.25 -14.84 24.08
N GLY A 274 -13.46 -14.29 24.12
CA GLY A 274 -13.70 -12.88 24.42
C GLY A 274 -13.84 -12.00 23.17
N PRO A 275 -14.47 -10.83 23.34
CA PRO A 275 -14.85 -9.98 22.22
C PRO A 275 -13.62 -9.25 21.65
N PRO A 276 -13.37 -9.26 20.32
CA PRO A 276 -12.13 -8.76 19.72
C PRO A 276 -11.76 -7.29 19.99
N GLU A 277 -12.74 -6.46 20.32
CA GLU A 277 -12.55 -5.07 20.77
C GLU A 277 -11.77 -4.97 22.09
N THR A 278 -11.79 -6.02 22.91
CA THR A 278 -11.08 -6.06 24.20
C THR A 278 -9.67 -6.64 24.09
N TRP A 279 -9.27 -7.12 22.91
CA TRP A 279 -7.92 -7.66 22.74
C TRP A 279 -6.88 -6.56 22.93
N ASP A 280 -6.01 -6.78 23.91
CA ASP A 280 -4.87 -5.93 24.16
C ASP A 280 -3.91 -5.90 22.96
N THR A 281 -3.02 -4.92 22.93
CA THR A 281 -2.08 -4.76 21.83
C THR A 281 -1.11 -5.94 21.73
N LEU A 282 -0.80 -6.63 22.82
CA LEU A 282 0.10 -7.79 22.79
C LEU A 282 -0.52 -8.97 22.04
N VAL A 283 -1.79 -9.28 22.30
CA VAL A 283 -2.56 -10.32 21.59
C VAL A 283 -2.63 -9.98 20.11
N VAL A 284 -2.94 -8.72 19.77
CA VAL A 284 -2.98 -8.27 18.37
C VAL A 284 -1.64 -8.46 17.67
N LEU A 285 -0.53 -8.07 18.33
CA LEU A 285 0.81 -8.25 17.80
C LEU A 285 1.19 -9.73 17.66
N ALA A 286 0.79 -10.59 18.60
CA ALA A 286 1.05 -12.02 18.54
C ALA A 286 0.32 -12.68 17.37
N ILE A 287 -0.96 -12.35 17.16
CA ILE A 287 -1.75 -12.82 16.01
C ILE A 287 -1.11 -12.36 14.70
N ALA A 288 -0.81 -11.06 14.57
CA ALA A 288 -0.19 -10.51 13.39
C ALA A 288 1.19 -11.15 13.11
N ALA A 289 2.02 -11.33 14.14
CA ALA A 289 3.33 -11.98 14.01
C ALA A 289 3.23 -13.44 13.55
N GLY A 290 2.28 -14.21 14.09
CA GLY A 290 2.00 -15.58 13.66
C GLY A 290 1.58 -15.66 12.19
N ILE A 291 0.62 -14.82 11.79
CA ILE A 291 0.16 -14.74 10.40
C ILE A 291 1.30 -14.30 9.47
N LEU A 292 2.04 -13.24 9.77
CA LEU A 292 3.11 -12.74 8.91
C LEU A 292 4.26 -13.76 8.79
N THR A 293 4.59 -14.47 9.87
CA THR A 293 5.63 -15.49 9.85
C THR A 293 5.22 -16.66 8.95
N SER A 294 3.98 -17.17 9.11
CA SER A 294 3.45 -18.23 8.26
C SER A 294 3.35 -17.80 6.78
N GLN A 295 2.83 -16.61 6.50
CA GLN A 295 2.72 -16.05 5.15
C GLN A 295 4.09 -15.81 4.51
N ARG A 296 5.08 -15.37 5.28
CA ARG A 296 6.46 -15.17 4.78
C ARG A 296 7.06 -16.51 4.36
N ILE A 297 6.95 -17.55 5.19
CA ILE A 297 7.45 -18.89 4.88
C ILE A 297 6.72 -19.44 3.65
N ALA A 298 5.39 -19.41 3.65
CA ALA A 298 4.57 -19.89 2.55
C ALA A 298 4.87 -19.15 1.23
N SER A 299 4.95 -17.82 1.27
CA SER A 299 5.32 -17.00 0.11
C SER A 299 6.73 -17.33 -0.38
N GLY A 300 7.69 -17.49 0.53
CA GLY A 300 9.06 -17.85 0.19
C GLY A 300 9.15 -19.22 -0.51
N LEU A 301 8.48 -20.24 0.03
CA LEU A 301 8.42 -21.59 -0.55
C LEU A 301 7.69 -21.60 -1.90
N TRP A 302 6.57 -20.87 -2.01
CA TRP A 302 5.81 -20.74 -3.25
C TRP A 302 6.65 -20.13 -4.36
N LEU A 303 7.35 -19.03 -4.05
CA LEU A 303 8.13 -18.28 -5.04
C LEU A 303 9.41 -18.99 -5.52
N ARG A 304 9.78 -20.11 -4.90
CA ARG A 304 10.83 -21.01 -5.42
C ARG A 304 10.36 -21.76 -6.67
N HIS A 305 9.07 -22.06 -6.75
CA HIS A 305 8.48 -22.86 -7.83
C HIS A 305 7.67 -22.00 -8.81
N HIS A 306 7.07 -20.90 -8.33
CA HIS A 306 6.17 -20.06 -9.12
C HIS A 306 6.65 -18.60 -9.17
N ARG A 307 6.47 -17.93 -10.31
CA ARG A 307 6.90 -16.52 -10.48
C ARG A 307 5.99 -15.52 -9.77
N HIS A 308 4.71 -15.85 -9.66
CA HIS A 308 3.64 -15.01 -9.12
C HIS A 308 2.85 -15.78 -8.06
N GLY A 309 2.26 -15.08 -7.09
CA GLY A 309 1.30 -15.69 -6.19
C GLY A 309 0.01 -16.09 -6.94
N PRO A 310 -0.82 -16.97 -6.35
CA PRO A 310 -2.04 -17.47 -6.98
C PRO A 310 -2.98 -16.35 -7.43
N MET A 311 -3.24 -15.36 -6.57
CA MET A 311 -4.16 -14.27 -6.86
C MET A 311 -3.55 -13.26 -7.84
N GLU A 312 -2.24 -13.01 -7.73
CA GLU A 312 -1.52 -12.19 -8.70
C GLU A 312 -1.52 -12.81 -10.09
N TRP A 313 -1.39 -14.14 -10.19
CA TRP A 313 -1.45 -14.86 -11.45
C TRP A 313 -2.83 -14.73 -12.10
N LEU A 314 -3.91 -14.97 -11.33
CA LEU A 314 -5.29 -14.82 -11.80
C LEU A 314 -5.56 -13.38 -12.28
N TRP A 315 -5.12 -12.41 -11.49
CA TRP A 315 -5.29 -11.00 -11.81
C TRP A 315 -4.50 -10.57 -13.06
N ARG A 316 -3.27 -11.08 -13.25
CA ARG A 316 -2.50 -10.85 -14.48
C ARG A 316 -3.16 -11.50 -15.70
N TRP A 317 -3.69 -12.70 -15.54
CA TRP A 317 -4.40 -13.38 -16.61
C TRP A 317 -5.60 -12.57 -17.07
N ALA A 318 -6.43 -12.08 -16.13
CA ALA A 318 -7.56 -11.20 -16.44
C ALA A 318 -7.13 -9.86 -17.08
N THR A 319 -5.99 -9.31 -16.64
CA THR A 319 -5.44 -8.05 -17.16
C THR A 319 -5.02 -8.16 -18.63
N TRP A 320 -4.26 -9.21 -18.99
CA TRP A 320 -3.70 -9.37 -20.33
C TRP A 320 -4.59 -10.18 -21.28
N GLY A 321 -5.56 -10.93 -20.75
CA GLY A 321 -6.42 -11.84 -21.52
C GLY A 321 -5.66 -13.02 -22.14
N ARG A 322 -4.43 -13.28 -21.69
CA ARG A 322 -3.56 -14.38 -22.13
C ARG A 322 -2.90 -14.99 -20.90
N ARG A 323 -2.71 -16.31 -20.91
CA ARG A 323 -2.13 -17.05 -19.79
C ARG A 323 -0.70 -16.51 -19.51
N PRO A 324 -0.40 -16.08 -18.27
CA PRO A 324 0.90 -15.49 -17.90
C PRO A 324 2.10 -16.43 -18.01
#